data_AF-A0A831W9X6-F1
#
_entry.id   AF-A0A831W9X6-F1
#
_cell.length_a   1.000
_cell.length_b   1.000
_cell.length_c   1.000
_cell.angle_alpha   90.00
_cell.angle_beta   90.00
_cell.angle_gamma   90.00
#
_symmetry.space_group_name_H-M   'P 1'
#
loop_
_entity.id
_entity.type
_entity.pdbx_description
1 polymer ?
#
loop_
_entity_poly.entity_id
_entity_poly.type
_entity_poly.pdbx_seq_one_letter_code
_entity_poly.pdbx_strand_id
1 'polypeptide(L)'
;NYARAAFKGSSQIWKDLVKLNQIMPGVISVSIPIRGKEPVLPDCSEDQLFPEEIYDIEDIKERNAICSAEKKARGCWDAEACGAQGVFNDADVLADMEAMETWMRSHPFIGYTGSYAQYIRLVNMLLSAEPGVKPDVKDLAIPSRAFLTAIDPDDDRDPDGIVQLYNGLLEMMTSDGDMDSFVSADWNEGVVLGFINTMDPRETHQVTMDIQQYIEEHKNDKGFSKVNFGLRCGPVDDPKLYKACDSNEMSQPGPNYVRPAVGGFLGATEATREVAMSNWLTGPLFTAFVVFVVAALIFRSLLVSGILIFTLLITLFAQYGLGGYFTSVQEWSGNLAFHLLVTLSIAMGLGVDYGIYMFSRLREEMAATAGDWSASLRKTLNTTGSAVIVSVVVLLGSFIPLVATDLANTWGLAMFIGEALVIDVFTALMLLPVLVYLFKPKYVFGVNGG
;
A
#
# COMPACT_ATOMS: atom_id res chain seq x y z
N ASN A 1 -5.89 -34.55 -6.50
CA ASN A 1 -4.59 -34.12 -7.06
C ASN A 1 -4.59 -32.68 -7.60
N TYR A 2 -5.73 -32.11 -7.99
CA TYR A 2 -5.82 -30.70 -8.41
C TYR A 2 -5.55 -29.70 -7.27
N ALA A 3 -6.01 -29.97 -6.04
CA ALA A 3 -5.74 -29.11 -4.88
C ALA A 3 -4.23 -29.03 -4.57
N ARG A 4 -3.53 -30.17 -4.43
CA ARG A 4 -2.06 -30.21 -4.24
C ARG A 4 -1.27 -29.53 -5.37
N ALA A 5 -1.80 -29.55 -6.59
CA ALA A 5 -1.11 -28.98 -7.75
C ALA A 5 -1.32 -27.47 -7.90
N ALA A 6 -2.31 -26.84 -7.26
CA ALA A 6 -2.49 -25.38 -7.35
C ALA A 6 -1.51 -24.60 -6.46
N PHE A 7 -0.99 -25.25 -5.40
CA PHE A 7 -0.37 -24.56 -4.27
C PHE A 7 1.15 -24.78 -4.10
N LYS A 8 1.79 -25.62 -4.93
CA LYS A 8 3.26 -25.75 -4.92
C LYS A 8 3.91 -24.67 -5.79
N GLY A 9 5.05 -24.11 -5.36
CA GLY A 9 5.85 -23.18 -6.17
C GLY A 9 6.34 -23.79 -7.51
N SER A 10 6.34 -25.12 -7.63
CA SER A 10 6.63 -25.83 -8.87
C SER A 10 5.42 -26.01 -9.80
N SER A 11 4.22 -25.63 -9.34
CA SER A 11 2.98 -25.80 -10.09
C SER A 11 2.92 -24.94 -11.34
N GLN A 12 2.18 -25.42 -12.35
CA GLN A 12 1.93 -24.64 -13.55
C GLN A 12 1.15 -23.36 -13.24
N ILE A 13 0.19 -23.41 -12.30
CA ILE A 13 -0.61 -22.24 -11.90
C ILE A 13 0.27 -21.17 -11.24
N TRP A 14 1.17 -21.53 -10.31
CA TRP A 14 2.10 -20.58 -9.71
C TRP A 14 3.09 -20.02 -10.74
N LYS A 15 3.64 -20.88 -11.61
CA LYS A 15 4.52 -20.44 -12.71
C LYS A 15 3.79 -19.51 -13.69
N ASP A 16 2.53 -19.80 -13.97
CA ASP A 16 1.67 -18.95 -14.79
C ASP A 16 1.40 -17.63 -14.08
N LEU A 17 1.17 -17.60 -12.76
CA LEU A 17 1.04 -16.38 -11.95
C LEU A 17 2.33 -15.53 -11.95
N VAL A 18 3.51 -16.16 -11.79
CA VAL A 18 4.79 -15.46 -11.87
C VAL A 18 5.04 -14.92 -13.27
N LYS A 19 4.72 -15.72 -14.30
CA LYS A 19 4.80 -15.29 -15.69
C LYS A 19 3.76 -14.21 -16.00
N LEU A 20 2.58 -14.25 -15.37
CA LEU A 20 1.55 -13.24 -15.44
C LEU A 20 2.06 -11.92 -14.86
N ASN A 21 2.76 -11.97 -13.73
CA ASN A 21 3.40 -10.80 -13.12
C ASN A 21 4.52 -10.21 -14.03
N GLN A 22 5.20 -11.06 -14.80
CA GLN A 22 6.20 -10.63 -15.79
C GLN A 22 5.57 -10.07 -17.08
N ILE A 23 4.41 -10.59 -17.51
CA ILE A 23 3.70 -10.20 -18.74
C ILE A 23 2.77 -9.00 -18.51
N MET A 24 2.25 -8.86 -17.30
CA MET A 24 1.45 -7.73 -16.84
C MET A 24 2.22 -6.98 -15.74
N PRO A 25 3.28 -6.22 -16.10
CA PRO A 25 3.95 -5.34 -15.15
C PRO A 25 2.94 -4.28 -14.69
N GLY A 26 2.32 -4.50 -13.52
CA GLY A 26 1.25 -3.65 -13.01
C GLY A 26 0.14 -4.34 -12.22
N VAL A 27 0.14 -5.67 -12.09
CA VAL A 27 -0.83 -6.31 -11.20
C VAL A 27 -0.48 -6.01 -9.75
N ILE A 28 -1.35 -5.29 -9.05
CA ILE A 28 -1.15 -4.97 -7.63
C ILE A 28 -1.76 -6.10 -6.81
N SER A 29 -0.90 -6.83 -6.08
CA SER A 29 -1.36 -7.87 -5.16
C SER A 29 -1.91 -7.25 -3.89
N VAL A 30 -3.11 -7.68 -3.52
CA VAL A 30 -3.74 -7.42 -2.23
C VAL A 30 -3.48 -8.63 -1.35
N SER A 31 -3.05 -8.41 -0.12
CA SER A 31 -2.94 -9.44 0.90
C SER A 31 -3.59 -8.94 2.17
N ILE A 32 -4.61 -9.65 2.63
CA ILE A 32 -5.42 -9.31 3.79
C ILE A 32 -5.16 -10.41 4.82
N PRO A 33 -4.15 -10.24 5.68
CA PRO A 33 -3.86 -11.19 6.75
C PRO A 33 -5.01 -11.22 7.76
N ILE A 34 -5.37 -12.44 8.17
CA ILE A 34 -6.40 -12.74 9.15
C ILE A 34 -5.76 -13.59 10.23
N ARG A 35 -6.00 -13.25 11.50
CA ARG A 35 -5.50 -14.01 12.65
C ARG A 35 -6.59 -14.18 13.70
N GLY A 36 -6.68 -15.35 14.33
CA GLY A 36 -7.60 -15.59 15.43
C GLY A 36 -7.38 -14.64 16.61
N LYS A 37 -8.47 -14.23 17.26
CA LYS A 37 -8.41 -13.47 18.51
C LYS A 37 -7.98 -14.33 19.68
N GLU A 38 -8.39 -15.59 19.70
CA GLU A 38 -7.87 -16.54 20.69
C GLU A 38 -6.49 -17.06 20.26
N PRO A 39 -5.48 -16.98 21.13
CA PRO A 39 -4.19 -17.62 20.87
C PRO A 39 -4.32 -19.15 20.95
N VAL A 40 -3.58 -19.82 20.08
CA VAL A 40 -3.34 -21.28 20.12
C VAL A 40 -2.51 -21.60 21.37
N LEU A 41 -2.86 -22.68 22.06
CA LEU A 41 -2.12 -23.19 23.21
C LEU A 41 -1.10 -24.24 22.77
N PRO A 42 0.02 -24.42 23.49
CA PRO A 42 0.94 -25.51 23.20
C PRO A 42 0.26 -26.87 23.40
N ASP A 43 0.78 -27.89 22.71
CA ASP A 43 0.35 -29.27 22.90
C ASP A 43 0.56 -29.73 24.35
N CYS A 44 -0.37 -30.53 24.86
CA CYS A 44 -0.25 -31.11 26.19
C CYS A 44 0.93 -32.10 26.26
N SER A 45 1.71 -32.02 27.35
CA SER A 45 2.67 -33.08 27.68
C SER A 45 1.94 -34.35 28.13
N GLU A 46 2.63 -35.50 28.12
CA GLU A 46 2.03 -36.81 28.47
C GLU A 46 1.32 -36.83 29.84
N ASP A 47 1.77 -36.01 30.80
CA ASP A 47 1.18 -35.87 32.14
C ASP A 47 -0.02 -34.91 32.20
N GLN A 48 -0.30 -34.19 31.11
CA GLN A 48 -1.35 -33.17 31.01
C GLN A 48 -2.46 -33.54 30.03
N LEU A 49 -2.40 -34.72 29.40
CA LEU A 49 -3.42 -35.23 28.47
C LEU A 49 -4.83 -35.14 29.06
N PHE A 50 -5.80 -34.94 28.17
CA PHE A 50 -7.18 -34.81 28.57
C PHE A 50 -7.75 -36.17 29.02
N PRO A 51 -8.84 -36.19 29.81
CA PRO A 51 -9.43 -37.44 30.28
C PRO A 51 -9.83 -38.36 29.12
N GLU A 52 -9.55 -39.67 29.25
CA GLU A 52 -9.83 -40.66 28.18
C GLU A 52 -11.33 -40.75 27.87
N GLU A 53 -12.20 -40.35 28.79
CA GLU A 53 -13.65 -40.35 28.60
C GLU A 53 -14.10 -39.42 27.45
N ILE A 54 -13.27 -38.46 27.03
CA ILE A 54 -13.55 -37.60 25.88
C ILE A 54 -13.61 -38.39 24.56
N TYR A 55 -12.80 -39.45 24.43
CA TYR A 55 -12.77 -40.28 23.22
C TYR A 55 -14.07 -41.06 23.01
N ASP A 56 -14.81 -41.32 24.10
CA ASP A 56 -16.06 -42.07 24.08
C ASP A 56 -17.30 -41.19 23.79
N ILE A 57 -17.12 -39.86 23.64
CA ILE A 57 -18.23 -38.92 23.39
C ILE A 57 -18.49 -38.82 21.89
N GLU A 58 -19.62 -39.38 21.46
CA GLU A 58 -20.08 -39.32 20.06
C GLU A 58 -20.69 -37.94 19.70
N ASP A 59 -21.30 -37.22 20.66
CA ASP A 59 -21.84 -35.88 20.41
C ASP A 59 -20.71 -34.84 20.38
N ILE A 60 -20.45 -34.30 19.19
CA ILE A 60 -19.40 -33.31 18.93
C ILE A 60 -19.59 -32.04 19.79
N LYS A 61 -20.82 -31.61 20.06
CA LYS A 61 -21.07 -30.40 20.87
C LYS A 61 -20.72 -30.62 22.33
N GLU A 62 -21.09 -31.78 22.86
CA GLU A 62 -20.72 -32.17 24.23
C GLU A 62 -19.20 -32.32 24.36
N ARG A 63 -18.57 -32.97 23.39
CA ARG A 63 -17.12 -33.12 23.31
C ARG A 63 -16.41 -31.76 23.27
N ASN A 64 -16.85 -30.85 22.40
CA ASN A 64 -16.26 -29.51 22.26
C ASN A 64 -16.41 -28.67 23.55
N ALA A 65 -17.51 -28.83 24.28
CA ALA A 65 -17.72 -28.15 25.56
C ALA A 65 -16.73 -28.64 26.63
N ILE A 66 -16.48 -29.95 26.70
CA ILE A 66 -15.51 -30.54 27.63
C ILE A 66 -14.09 -30.17 27.23
N CYS A 67 -13.75 -30.27 25.95
CA CYS A 67 -12.46 -29.82 25.41
C CYS A 67 -12.17 -28.35 25.77
N SER A 68 -13.17 -27.48 25.68
CA SER A 68 -13.04 -26.07 26.06
C SER A 68 -12.84 -25.88 27.57
N ALA A 69 -13.48 -26.71 28.40
CA ALA A 69 -13.32 -26.68 29.85
C ALA A 69 -11.92 -27.16 30.26
N GLU A 70 -11.44 -28.27 29.68
CA GLU A 70 -10.11 -28.85 29.94
C GLU A 70 -8.99 -27.93 29.43
N LYS A 71 -9.16 -27.32 28.23
CA LYS A 71 -8.28 -26.27 27.69
C LYS A 71 -8.02 -25.18 28.74
N LYS A 72 -9.08 -24.71 29.40
CA LYS A 72 -9.00 -23.66 30.43
C LYS A 72 -8.40 -24.16 31.75
N ALA A 73 -8.67 -25.40 32.13
CA ALA A 73 -8.18 -25.99 33.37
C ALA A 73 -6.67 -26.29 33.32
N ARG A 74 -6.17 -26.75 32.18
CA ARG A 74 -4.81 -27.29 32.03
C ARG A 74 -3.85 -26.33 31.33
N GLY A 75 -4.36 -25.40 30.53
CA GLY A 75 -3.53 -24.43 29.81
C GLY A 75 -2.71 -25.01 28.65
N CYS A 76 -3.10 -26.19 28.16
CA CYS A 76 -2.56 -26.86 26.98
C CYS A 76 -3.71 -27.37 26.10
N TRP A 77 -3.39 -27.83 24.88
CA TRP A 77 -4.36 -28.43 23.96
C TRP A 77 -4.00 -29.87 23.63
N ASP A 78 -4.98 -30.76 23.70
CA ASP A 78 -4.85 -32.17 23.32
C ASP A 78 -5.51 -32.37 21.95
N ALA A 79 -4.69 -32.30 20.89
CA ALA A 79 -5.17 -32.43 19.51
C ALA A 79 -5.65 -33.84 19.17
N GLU A 80 -5.20 -34.87 19.90
CA GLU A 80 -5.66 -36.25 19.69
C GLU A 80 -7.09 -36.43 20.21
N ALA A 81 -7.39 -35.87 21.40
CA ALA A 81 -8.72 -35.95 22.00
C ALA A 81 -9.73 -34.98 21.36
N CYS A 82 -9.30 -33.76 21.00
CA CYS A 82 -10.19 -32.65 20.66
C CYS A 82 -10.05 -32.14 19.21
N GLY A 83 -9.16 -32.75 18.42
CA GLY A 83 -8.85 -32.36 17.04
C GLY A 83 -8.02 -31.08 16.95
N ALA A 84 -7.76 -30.61 15.73
CA ALA A 84 -6.97 -29.40 15.49
C ALA A 84 -7.61 -28.17 16.14
N GLN A 85 -6.80 -27.36 16.82
CA GLN A 85 -7.17 -26.03 17.32
C GLN A 85 -6.97 -24.95 16.24
N GLY A 86 -7.45 -23.74 16.50
CA GLY A 86 -7.25 -22.57 15.64
C GLY A 86 -8.54 -22.11 14.97
N VAL A 87 -8.62 -20.80 14.69
CA VAL A 87 -9.83 -20.13 14.20
C VAL A 87 -10.29 -20.60 12.82
N PHE A 88 -9.41 -21.22 12.01
CA PHE A 88 -9.74 -21.75 10.69
C PHE A 88 -10.45 -23.12 10.74
N ASN A 89 -10.73 -23.65 11.93
CA ASN A 89 -11.67 -24.77 12.12
C ASN A 89 -13.12 -24.31 12.25
N ASP A 90 -13.37 -23.00 12.35
CA ASP A 90 -14.68 -22.41 12.52
C ASP A 90 -15.36 -22.16 11.16
N ALA A 91 -16.52 -22.79 10.94
CA ALA A 91 -17.21 -22.72 9.66
C ALA A 91 -17.78 -21.32 9.37
N ASP A 92 -18.14 -20.55 10.40
CA ASP A 92 -18.61 -19.17 10.22
C ASP A 92 -17.46 -18.25 9.75
N VAL A 93 -16.23 -18.46 10.26
CA VAL A 93 -15.03 -17.72 9.80
C VAL A 93 -14.78 -17.96 8.32
N LEU A 94 -14.82 -19.23 7.89
CA LEU A 94 -14.62 -19.59 6.49
C LEU A 94 -15.77 -19.10 5.60
N ALA A 95 -17.00 -19.07 6.11
CA ALA A 95 -18.16 -18.55 5.39
C ALA A 95 -18.05 -17.04 5.15
N ASP A 96 -17.63 -16.26 6.16
CA ASP A 96 -17.40 -14.83 5.99
C ASP A 96 -16.22 -14.55 5.03
N MET A 97 -15.18 -15.39 5.05
CA MET A 97 -14.10 -15.35 4.05
C MET A 97 -14.61 -15.66 2.64
N GLU A 98 -15.48 -16.66 2.47
CA GLU A 98 -16.12 -16.96 1.18
C GLU A 98 -16.96 -15.79 0.68
N ALA A 99 -17.73 -15.14 1.57
CA ALA A 99 -18.51 -13.95 1.24
C ALA A 99 -17.61 -12.80 0.78
N MET A 100 -16.51 -12.54 1.49
CA MET A 100 -15.52 -11.55 1.12
C MET A 100 -14.89 -11.82 -0.24
N GLU A 101 -14.49 -13.06 -0.51
CA GLU A 101 -13.96 -13.43 -1.81
C GLU A 101 -14.97 -13.26 -2.94
N THR A 102 -16.23 -13.60 -2.69
CA THR A 102 -17.31 -13.49 -3.67
C THR A 102 -17.58 -12.02 -3.98
N TRP A 103 -17.61 -11.17 -2.96
CA TRP A 103 -17.69 -9.72 -3.12
C TRP A 103 -16.48 -9.20 -3.91
N MET A 104 -15.26 -9.57 -3.52
CA MET A 104 -14.04 -9.16 -4.22
C MET A 104 -14.08 -9.57 -5.70
N ARG A 105 -14.50 -10.79 -6.04
CA ARG A 105 -14.65 -11.25 -7.44
C ARG A 105 -15.74 -10.51 -8.22
N SER A 106 -16.76 -10.00 -7.53
CA SER A 106 -17.80 -9.18 -8.15
C SER A 106 -17.35 -7.74 -8.42
N HIS A 107 -16.23 -7.33 -7.83
CA HIS A 107 -15.68 -5.99 -7.98
C HIS A 107 -15.10 -5.82 -9.40
N PRO A 108 -15.44 -4.72 -10.13
CA PRO A 108 -14.98 -4.51 -11.51
C PRO A 108 -13.46 -4.58 -11.70
N PHE A 109 -12.75 -4.16 -10.65
CA PHE A 109 -11.30 -3.95 -10.68
C PHE A 109 -10.48 -5.01 -9.91
N ILE A 110 -11.09 -6.12 -9.51
CA ILE A 110 -10.38 -7.24 -8.86
C ILE A 110 -10.51 -8.46 -9.77
N GLY A 111 -9.40 -8.88 -10.37
CA GLY A 111 -9.41 -9.92 -11.40
C GLY A 111 -9.35 -11.35 -10.86
N TYR A 112 -8.81 -11.55 -9.66
CA TYR A 112 -8.66 -12.86 -9.05
C TYR A 112 -8.59 -12.73 -7.54
N THR A 113 -9.08 -13.75 -6.84
CA THR A 113 -9.01 -13.87 -5.38
C THR A 113 -8.62 -15.28 -4.97
N GLY A 114 -8.00 -15.44 -3.80
CA GLY A 114 -7.53 -16.71 -3.27
C GLY A 114 -7.44 -16.70 -1.75
N SER A 115 -8.00 -17.69 -1.08
CA SER A 115 -7.80 -17.91 0.36
C SER A 115 -8.01 -19.39 0.70
N TYR A 116 -7.76 -19.73 1.97
CA TYR A 116 -8.02 -21.06 2.49
C TYR A 116 -9.49 -21.52 2.34
N ALA A 117 -10.45 -20.58 2.31
CA ALA A 117 -11.86 -20.91 2.09
C ALA A 117 -12.08 -21.66 0.75
N GLN A 118 -11.33 -21.34 -0.30
CA GLN A 118 -11.43 -22.04 -1.60
C GLN A 118 -11.04 -23.51 -1.50
N TYR A 119 -10.04 -23.82 -0.67
CA TYR A 119 -9.64 -25.20 -0.43
C TYR A 119 -10.79 -25.98 0.21
N ILE A 120 -11.38 -25.42 1.27
CA ILE A 120 -12.50 -26.06 1.99
C ILE A 120 -13.70 -26.29 1.07
N ARG A 121 -14.06 -25.32 0.23
CA ARG A 121 -15.13 -25.47 -0.77
C ARG A 121 -14.87 -26.62 -1.75
N LEU A 122 -13.64 -26.74 -2.23
CA LEU A 122 -13.24 -27.80 -3.14
C LEU A 122 -13.30 -29.17 -2.46
N VAL A 123 -12.84 -29.26 -1.20
CA VAL A 123 -12.92 -30.49 -0.42
C VAL A 123 -14.36 -30.87 -0.16
N ASN A 124 -15.21 -29.94 0.25
CA ASN A 124 -16.63 -30.16 0.46
C ASN A 124 -17.30 -30.74 -0.80
N MET A 125 -17.04 -30.12 -1.96
CA MET A 125 -17.55 -30.60 -3.25
C MET A 125 -17.08 -32.02 -3.58
N LEU A 126 -15.81 -32.34 -3.31
CA LEU A 126 -15.24 -33.65 -3.60
C LEU A 126 -15.72 -34.75 -2.65
N LEU A 127 -15.90 -34.43 -1.37
CA LEU A 127 -16.30 -35.39 -0.34
C LEU A 127 -17.82 -35.55 -0.22
N SER A 128 -18.60 -34.59 -0.72
CA SER A 128 -20.07 -34.71 -0.82
C SER A 128 -20.51 -35.64 -1.96
N ALA A 129 -19.62 -35.92 -2.92
CA ALA A 129 -19.92 -36.81 -4.04
C ALA A 129 -19.77 -38.29 -3.66
N GLU A 130 -20.78 -39.11 -3.96
CA GLU A 130 -20.70 -40.55 -3.78
C GLU A 130 -19.58 -41.18 -4.64
N PRO A 131 -18.93 -42.26 -4.17
CA PRO A 131 -17.90 -42.95 -4.95
C PRO A 131 -18.39 -43.36 -6.35
N GLY A 132 -17.73 -42.86 -7.39
CA GLY A 132 -18.08 -43.12 -8.79
C GLY A 132 -19.06 -42.13 -9.41
N VAL A 133 -19.58 -41.17 -8.63
CA VAL A 133 -20.39 -40.05 -9.11
C VAL A 133 -19.49 -38.83 -9.34
N LYS A 134 -19.82 -38.02 -10.37
CA LYS A 134 -19.08 -36.78 -10.62
C LYS A 134 -19.51 -35.71 -9.58
N PRO A 135 -18.56 -34.96 -8.99
CA PRO A 135 -18.88 -33.85 -8.10
C PRO A 135 -19.80 -32.81 -8.75
N ASP A 136 -20.79 -32.32 -8.01
CA ASP A 136 -21.69 -31.24 -8.44
C ASP A 136 -21.14 -29.89 -7.96
N VAL A 137 -21.12 -28.89 -8.85
CA VAL A 137 -20.66 -27.53 -8.54
C VAL A 137 -21.52 -26.86 -7.47
N LYS A 138 -22.76 -27.33 -7.25
CA LYS A 138 -23.62 -26.85 -6.16
C LYS A 138 -23.01 -27.07 -4.76
N ASP A 139 -22.17 -28.10 -4.62
CA ASP A 139 -21.50 -28.42 -3.36
C ASP A 139 -20.20 -27.64 -3.16
N LEU A 140 -19.86 -26.73 -4.09
CA LEU A 140 -18.70 -25.83 -4.01
C LEU A 140 -18.96 -24.63 -3.08
N ALA A 141 -19.27 -24.92 -1.82
CA ALA A 141 -19.57 -23.96 -0.77
C ALA A 141 -18.89 -24.36 0.55
N ILE A 142 -18.75 -23.41 1.47
CA ILE A 142 -18.36 -23.75 2.84
C ILE A 142 -19.51 -24.52 3.51
N PRO A 143 -19.25 -25.63 4.21
CA PRO A 143 -20.27 -26.43 4.91
C PRO A 143 -20.78 -25.72 6.18
N SER A 144 -21.15 -24.44 6.05
CA SER A 144 -21.71 -23.61 7.12
C SER A 144 -23.10 -24.10 7.52
N ARG A 145 -23.55 -23.69 8.70
CA ARG A 145 -24.91 -24.01 9.17
C ARG A 145 -25.99 -23.57 8.17
N ALA A 146 -25.80 -22.42 7.53
CA ALA A 146 -26.72 -21.89 6.52
C ALA A 146 -26.75 -22.77 5.26
N PHE A 147 -25.60 -23.30 4.83
CA PHE A 147 -25.51 -24.22 3.69
C PHE A 147 -26.20 -25.55 3.99
N LEU A 148 -25.87 -26.17 5.14
CA LEU A 148 -26.44 -27.45 5.55
C LEU A 148 -27.97 -27.38 5.66
N THR A 149 -28.49 -26.37 6.37
CA THR A 149 -29.93 -26.18 6.55
C THR A 149 -30.68 -25.76 5.28
N ALA A 150 -29.99 -25.23 4.27
CA ALA A 150 -30.58 -24.94 2.96
C ALA A 150 -30.78 -26.21 2.12
N ILE A 151 -29.97 -27.26 2.34
CA ILE A 151 -30.10 -28.56 1.70
C ILE A 151 -31.15 -29.39 2.43
N ASP A 152 -31.01 -29.50 3.75
CA ASP A 152 -31.91 -30.23 4.63
C ASP A 152 -32.20 -29.38 5.89
N PRO A 153 -33.42 -28.85 6.04
CA PRO A 153 -33.79 -28.03 7.21
C PRO A 153 -33.61 -28.73 8.56
N ASP A 154 -33.61 -30.07 8.58
CA ASP A 154 -33.44 -30.88 9.78
C ASP A 154 -31.98 -31.36 9.98
N ASP A 155 -31.02 -30.86 9.16
CA ASP A 155 -29.60 -31.21 9.28
C ASP A 155 -29.01 -30.77 10.63
N ASP A 156 -28.64 -31.76 11.43
CA ASP A 156 -28.12 -31.57 12.78
C ASP A 156 -26.59 -31.56 12.85
N ARG A 157 -25.91 -31.88 11.74
CA ARG A 157 -24.43 -31.99 11.67
C ARG A 157 -23.77 -30.70 12.14
N ASP A 158 -22.63 -30.86 12.81
CA ASP A 158 -21.82 -29.76 13.29
C ASP A 158 -20.91 -29.21 12.17
N PRO A 159 -21.12 -27.96 11.71
CA PRO A 159 -20.29 -27.35 10.66
C PRO A 159 -18.80 -27.35 11.01
N ASP A 160 -18.46 -27.02 12.26
CA ASP A 160 -17.07 -26.90 12.71
C ASP A 160 -16.40 -28.27 12.73
N GLY A 161 -17.10 -29.32 13.19
CA GLY A 161 -16.64 -30.70 13.10
C GLY A 161 -16.38 -31.18 11.66
N ILE A 162 -17.18 -30.75 10.68
CA ILE A 162 -16.94 -31.06 9.26
C ILE A 162 -15.64 -30.40 8.77
N VAL A 163 -15.45 -29.11 9.07
CA VAL A 163 -14.25 -28.36 8.70
C VAL A 163 -13.01 -28.95 9.38
N GLN A 164 -13.11 -29.29 10.67
CA GLN A 164 -12.02 -29.89 11.44
C GLN A 164 -11.61 -31.25 10.85
N LEU A 165 -12.57 -32.07 10.40
CA LEU A 165 -12.28 -33.31 9.67
C LEU A 165 -11.52 -33.04 8.37
N TYR A 166 -11.89 -32.00 7.62
CA TYR A 166 -11.20 -31.63 6.38
C TYR A 166 -9.77 -31.17 6.66
N ASN A 167 -9.56 -30.40 7.72
CA ASN A 167 -8.24 -29.94 8.16
C ASN A 167 -7.36 -31.12 8.60
N GLY A 168 -7.89 -32.07 9.40
CA GLY A 168 -7.15 -33.27 9.80
C GLY A 168 -6.79 -34.19 8.62
N LEU A 169 -7.69 -34.33 7.64
CA LEU A 169 -7.37 -35.03 6.38
C LEU A 169 -6.28 -34.31 5.59
N LEU A 170 -6.30 -32.97 5.57
CA LEU A 170 -5.30 -32.18 4.88
C LEU A 170 -3.93 -32.33 5.55
N GLU A 171 -3.87 -32.25 6.88
CA GLU A 171 -2.65 -32.39 7.68
C GLU A 171 -1.93 -33.72 7.41
N MET A 172 -2.67 -34.84 7.38
CA MET A 172 -2.13 -36.16 6.99
C MET A 172 -1.62 -36.22 5.54
N MET A 173 -2.06 -35.28 4.70
CA MET A 173 -1.77 -35.23 3.27
C MET A 173 -0.80 -34.11 2.87
N THR A 174 -0.33 -33.27 3.78
CA THR A 174 0.61 -32.19 3.50
C THR A 174 1.91 -32.38 4.24
N SER A 175 2.98 -31.81 3.68
CA SER A 175 4.25 -31.67 4.38
C SER A 175 4.41 -30.22 4.84
N ASP A 176 5.29 -29.99 5.82
CA ASP A 176 5.64 -28.65 6.29
C ASP A 176 5.91 -27.70 5.11
N GLY A 177 5.27 -26.53 5.12
CA GLY A 177 5.40 -25.51 4.09
C GLY A 177 4.48 -25.66 2.87
N ASP A 178 3.77 -26.78 2.69
CA ASP A 178 2.82 -26.93 1.57
C ASP A 178 1.59 -25.99 1.70
N MET A 179 1.33 -25.43 2.89
CA MET A 179 0.14 -24.63 3.22
C MET A 179 0.42 -23.18 3.61
N ASP A 180 1.65 -22.85 3.99
CA ASP A 180 2.08 -21.56 4.57
C ASP A 180 1.74 -20.33 3.71
N SER A 181 1.45 -20.54 2.42
CA SER A 181 1.01 -19.49 1.51
C SER A 181 -0.42 -18.96 1.78
N PHE A 182 -1.26 -19.72 2.49
CA PHE A 182 -2.67 -19.37 2.73
C PHE A 182 -3.10 -19.46 4.19
N VAL A 183 -2.57 -20.43 4.93
CA VAL A 183 -2.88 -20.65 6.35
C VAL A 183 -1.66 -21.23 7.05
N SER A 184 -1.44 -20.85 8.29
CA SER A 184 -0.39 -21.40 9.15
C SER A 184 -0.73 -22.83 9.58
N ALA A 185 0.30 -23.60 9.94
CA ALA A 185 0.14 -24.99 10.39
C ALA A 185 -0.70 -25.12 11.69
N ASP A 186 -0.75 -24.08 12.51
CA ASP A 186 -1.57 -24.02 13.73
C ASP A 186 -3.03 -23.58 13.48
N TRP A 187 -3.42 -23.41 12.22
CA TRP A 187 -4.77 -23.02 11.78
C TRP A 187 -5.30 -21.73 12.41
N ASN A 188 -4.41 -20.84 12.84
CA ASN A 188 -4.80 -19.61 13.53
C ASN A 188 -4.46 -18.33 12.78
N GLU A 189 -3.65 -18.42 11.74
CA GLU A 189 -3.28 -17.32 10.86
C GLU A 189 -3.52 -17.72 9.41
N GLY A 190 -3.95 -16.78 8.58
CA GLY A 190 -4.11 -17.00 7.16
C GLY A 190 -4.25 -15.70 6.40
N VAL A 191 -4.52 -15.80 5.10
CA VAL A 191 -4.56 -14.64 4.22
C VAL A 191 -5.65 -14.77 3.16
N VAL A 192 -6.36 -13.67 2.91
CA VAL A 192 -7.17 -13.47 1.71
C VAL A 192 -6.34 -12.66 0.71
N LEU A 193 -6.06 -13.28 -0.44
CA LEU A 193 -5.28 -12.70 -1.53
C LEU A 193 -6.21 -12.20 -2.63
N GLY A 194 -5.79 -11.14 -3.31
CA GLY A 194 -6.45 -10.62 -4.50
C GLY A 194 -5.48 -9.98 -5.47
N PHE A 195 -5.90 -9.85 -6.72
CA PHE A 195 -5.16 -9.10 -7.74
C PHE A 195 -6.03 -7.96 -8.28
N ILE A 196 -5.56 -6.73 -8.09
CA ILE A 196 -6.16 -5.56 -8.72
C ILE A 196 -5.78 -5.58 -10.20
N ASN A 197 -6.77 -5.55 -11.08
CA ASN A 197 -6.60 -5.70 -12.53
C ASN A 197 -6.58 -4.35 -13.28
N THR A 198 -6.39 -3.25 -12.55
CA THR A 198 -6.27 -1.89 -13.10
C THR A 198 -4.95 -1.25 -12.65
N MET A 199 -4.40 -0.43 -13.54
CA MET A 199 -3.26 0.44 -13.28
C MET A 199 -3.68 1.90 -13.15
N ASP A 200 -4.97 2.23 -13.29
CA ASP A 200 -5.42 3.60 -13.08
C ASP A 200 -5.27 3.96 -11.57
N PRO A 201 -4.56 5.06 -11.24
CA PRO A 201 -4.33 5.43 -9.83
C PRO A 201 -5.60 5.82 -9.07
N ARG A 202 -6.67 6.26 -9.73
CA ARG A 202 -7.96 6.56 -9.08
C ARG A 202 -8.75 5.29 -8.84
N GLU A 203 -8.77 4.38 -9.80
CA GLU A 203 -9.46 3.11 -9.66
C GLU A 203 -8.77 2.21 -8.62
N THR A 204 -7.44 2.13 -8.64
CA THR A 204 -6.65 1.43 -7.62
C THR A 204 -6.93 1.96 -6.20
N HIS A 205 -7.00 3.29 -6.07
CA HIS A 205 -7.35 3.93 -4.81
C HIS A 205 -8.75 3.56 -4.35
N GLN A 206 -9.72 3.63 -5.27
CA GLN A 206 -11.12 3.28 -4.99
C GLN A 206 -11.23 1.83 -4.51
N VAL A 207 -10.60 0.87 -5.21
CA VAL A 207 -10.55 -0.54 -4.81
C VAL A 207 -10.01 -0.71 -3.39
N THR A 208 -8.93 -0.01 -3.07
CA THR A 208 -8.32 -0.07 -1.73
C THR A 208 -9.28 0.44 -0.66
N MET A 209 -9.99 1.53 -0.94
CA MET A 209 -11.01 2.07 -0.03
C MET A 209 -12.22 1.16 0.10
N ASP A 210 -12.66 0.53 -0.99
CA ASP A 210 -13.78 -0.40 -1.02
C ASP A 210 -13.46 -1.66 -0.19
N ILE A 211 -12.22 -2.18 -0.28
CA ILE A 211 -11.77 -3.30 0.58
C ILE A 211 -11.77 -2.88 2.06
N GLN A 212 -11.24 -1.69 2.38
CA GLN A 212 -11.27 -1.18 3.75
C GLN A 212 -12.70 -0.99 4.28
N GLN A 213 -13.60 -0.53 3.42
CA GLN A 213 -15.01 -0.35 3.76
C GLN A 213 -15.72 -1.69 3.95
N TYR A 214 -15.47 -2.68 3.10
CA TYR A 214 -16.01 -4.01 3.26
C TYR A 214 -15.61 -4.61 4.61
N ILE A 215 -14.31 -4.54 4.95
CA ILE A 215 -13.81 -5.00 6.25
C ILE A 215 -14.49 -4.22 7.39
N GLU A 216 -14.64 -2.90 7.27
CA GLU A 216 -15.31 -2.07 8.29
C GLU A 216 -16.76 -2.48 8.55
N GLU A 217 -17.50 -2.79 7.48
CA GLU A 217 -18.91 -3.17 7.54
C GLU A 217 -19.11 -4.59 8.09
N HIS A 218 -18.21 -5.52 7.76
CA HIS A 218 -18.35 -6.96 8.05
C HIS A 218 -17.47 -7.44 9.22
N LYS A 219 -16.63 -6.58 9.84
CA LYS A 219 -15.72 -6.94 10.96
C LYS A 219 -16.38 -7.60 12.17
N ASN A 220 -17.70 -7.50 12.31
CA ASN A 220 -18.47 -8.06 13.42
C ASN A 220 -19.47 -9.13 12.95
N ASP A 221 -19.33 -9.64 11.73
CA ASP A 221 -20.05 -10.82 11.27
C ASP A 221 -19.67 -12.05 12.11
N LYS A 222 -20.47 -13.12 11.99
CA LYS A 222 -20.38 -14.27 12.92
C LYS A 222 -18.98 -14.85 13.00
N GLY A 223 -18.32 -15.01 11.86
CA GLY A 223 -16.94 -15.47 11.76
C GLY A 223 -15.94 -14.34 11.98
N PHE A 224 -16.10 -13.21 11.28
CA PHE A 224 -15.14 -12.11 11.35
C PHE A 224 -15.02 -11.45 12.73
N SER A 225 -16.04 -11.57 13.59
CA SER A 225 -15.96 -11.16 14.99
C SER A 225 -14.93 -11.95 15.81
N LYS A 226 -14.50 -13.14 15.35
CA LYS A 226 -13.52 -14.04 15.99
C LYS A 226 -12.07 -13.80 15.52
N VAL A 227 -11.86 -12.94 14.53
CA VAL A 227 -10.54 -12.69 13.92
C VAL A 227 -10.15 -11.22 13.97
N ASN A 228 -8.85 -10.97 13.84
CA ASN A 228 -8.24 -9.68 13.64
C ASN A 228 -7.77 -9.58 12.18
N PHE A 229 -8.07 -8.46 11.54
CA PHE A 229 -7.54 -8.09 10.22
C PHE A 229 -6.24 -7.32 10.38
N GLY A 230 -5.13 -7.91 9.93
CA GLY A 230 -3.80 -7.32 10.03
C GLY A 230 -3.28 -7.06 11.44
N LEU A 231 -2.18 -6.31 11.50
CA LEU A 231 -1.57 -5.85 12.75
C LEU A 231 -2.17 -4.50 13.12
N ARG A 232 -3.03 -4.47 14.15
CA ARG A 232 -3.44 -3.22 14.79
C ARG A 232 -2.35 -2.82 15.77
N CYS A 233 -1.41 -1.99 15.34
CA CYS A 233 -0.38 -1.50 16.25
C CYS A 233 -0.20 0.01 16.08
N GLY A 234 -0.15 0.71 17.22
CA GLY A 234 0.64 1.93 17.33
C GLY A 234 2.15 1.63 17.17
N PRO A 235 3.03 2.62 17.37
CA PRO A 235 4.47 2.48 17.15
C PRO A 235 5.06 1.26 17.92
N VAL A 236 5.92 0.49 17.24
CA VAL A 236 6.53 -0.78 17.73
C VAL A 236 7.36 -0.58 19.01
N ASP A 237 7.78 0.66 19.25
CA ASP A 237 8.64 1.13 20.33
C ASP A 237 7.94 1.27 21.69
N ASP A 238 6.60 1.14 21.77
CA ASP A 238 5.88 1.08 23.05
C ASP A 238 5.10 -0.24 23.23
N PRO A 239 5.65 -1.22 23.97
CA PRO A 239 5.02 -2.51 24.27
C PRO A 239 3.66 -2.41 24.98
N LYS A 240 3.37 -1.29 25.66
CA LYS A 240 2.08 -1.07 26.33
C LYS A 240 1.02 -0.60 25.33
N LEU A 241 1.39 0.22 24.36
CA LEU A 241 0.50 0.59 23.24
C LEU A 241 0.27 -0.61 22.32
N TYR A 242 1.30 -1.43 22.08
CA TYR A 242 1.18 -2.67 21.29
C TYR A 242 0.13 -3.64 21.87
N LYS A 243 0.14 -3.85 23.20
CA LYS A 243 -0.87 -4.67 23.91
C LYS A 243 -2.27 -4.07 23.93
N ALA A 244 -2.42 -2.75 23.77
CA ALA A 244 -3.70 -2.06 23.85
C ALA A 244 -4.49 -2.04 22.53
N CYS A 245 -3.81 -2.25 21.39
CA CYS A 245 -4.43 -2.13 20.06
C CYS A 245 -5.02 -3.45 19.53
N ASP A 246 -4.66 -4.57 20.15
CA ASP A 246 -5.11 -5.92 19.81
C ASP A 246 -5.91 -6.50 21.00
N SER A 247 -6.97 -5.78 21.38
CA SER A 247 -7.71 -6.07 22.61
C SER A 247 -8.47 -7.40 22.59
N ASN A 248 -8.49 -8.12 21.46
CA ASN A 248 -9.33 -9.29 21.20
C ASN A 248 -10.83 -9.04 21.46
N GLU A 249 -11.23 -7.78 21.66
CA GLU A 249 -12.62 -7.39 21.84
C GLU A 249 -13.31 -7.15 20.48
N MET A 250 -14.63 -7.06 20.50
CA MET A 250 -15.38 -6.65 19.31
C MET A 250 -15.04 -5.21 18.92
N SER A 251 -14.94 -4.97 17.62
CA SER A 251 -14.63 -3.64 17.07
C SER A 251 -15.87 -2.75 17.15
N GLN A 252 -16.04 -2.02 18.25
CA GLN A 252 -17.18 -1.11 18.44
C GLN A 252 -16.78 0.36 18.19
N PRO A 253 -17.65 1.16 17.56
CA PRO A 253 -17.43 2.60 17.44
C PRO A 253 -17.30 3.26 18.81
N GLY A 254 -16.21 3.98 19.04
CA GLY A 254 -15.90 4.62 20.32
C GLY A 254 -14.62 5.46 20.25
N PRO A 255 -14.26 6.18 21.32
CA PRO A 255 -13.08 7.06 21.33
C PRO A 255 -11.76 6.31 21.12
N ASN A 256 -11.71 5.00 21.40
CA ASN A 256 -10.54 4.15 21.22
C ASN A 256 -10.63 3.27 19.96
N TYR A 257 -11.62 3.51 19.09
CA TYR A 257 -11.82 2.70 17.88
C TYR A 257 -10.75 3.01 16.83
N VAL A 258 -10.03 1.97 16.40
CA VAL A 258 -9.09 2.06 15.27
C VAL A 258 -9.70 1.36 14.07
N ARG A 259 -9.96 2.14 13.02
CA ARG A 259 -10.47 1.62 11.75
C ARG A 259 -9.45 0.62 11.16
N PRO A 260 -9.87 -0.58 10.71
CA PRO A 260 -9.02 -1.48 9.97
C PRO A 260 -8.50 -0.78 8.72
N ALA A 261 -7.21 -0.95 8.45
CA ALA A 261 -6.53 -0.39 7.29
C ALA A 261 -5.84 -1.51 6.52
N VAL A 262 -5.81 -1.38 5.19
CA VAL A 262 -5.04 -2.27 4.33
C VAL A 262 -3.58 -1.84 4.39
N GLY A 263 -2.70 -2.75 4.82
CA GLY A 263 -1.25 -2.55 4.88
C GLY A 263 -0.53 -3.10 3.64
N GLY A 264 0.76 -3.44 3.81
CA GLY A 264 1.59 -4.00 2.73
C GLY A 264 1.94 -2.98 1.65
N PHE A 265 2.43 -3.47 0.50
CA PHE A 265 2.87 -2.60 -0.60
C PHE A 265 1.74 -1.71 -1.13
N LEU A 266 0.54 -2.26 -1.30
CA LEU A 266 -0.64 -1.51 -1.74
C LEU A 266 -1.02 -0.44 -0.71
N GLY A 267 -1.18 -0.82 0.56
CA GLY A 267 -1.53 0.11 1.63
C GLY A 267 -0.53 1.25 1.79
N ALA A 268 0.77 0.94 1.75
CA ALA A 268 1.83 1.94 1.83
C ALA A 268 1.83 2.88 0.61
N THR A 269 1.66 2.34 -0.60
CA THR A 269 1.62 3.14 -1.83
C THR A 269 0.41 4.08 -1.81
N GLU A 270 -0.76 3.59 -1.43
CA GLU A 270 -1.98 4.40 -1.34
C GLU A 270 -1.91 5.46 -0.23
N ALA A 271 -1.37 5.11 0.95
CA ALA A 271 -1.15 6.09 2.01
C ALA A 271 -0.20 7.21 1.57
N THR A 272 0.89 6.89 0.87
CA THR A 272 1.80 7.91 0.33
C THR A 272 1.13 8.75 -0.77
N ARG A 273 0.29 8.13 -1.61
CA ARG A 273 -0.48 8.82 -2.63
C ARG A 273 -1.50 9.79 -2.04
N GLU A 274 -2.21 9.41 -0.98
CA GLU A 274 -3.20 10.26 -0.31
C GLU A 274 -2.55 11.50 0.31
N VAL A 275 -1.41 11.32 0.99
CA VAL A 275 -0.60 12.45 1.50
C VAL A 275 -0.12 13.32 0.33
N ALA A 276 0.29 12.71 -0.78
CA ALA A 276 0.75 13.46 -1.93
C ALA A 276 -0.37 14.26 -2.61
N MET A 277 -1.54 13.66 -2.78
CA MET A 277 -2.72 14.28 -3.38
C MET A 277 -3.44 15.27 -2.46
N SER A 278 -3.23 15.22 -1.15
CA SER A 278 -3.71 16.26 -0.23
C SER A 278 -2.76 17.46 -0.19
N ASN A 279 -1.46 17.23 -0.34
CA ASN A 279 -0.44 18.28 -0.28
C ASN A 279 0.04 18.80 -1.64
N TRP A 280 -0.49 18.26 -2.74
CA TRP A 280 0.02 18.55 -4.09
C TRP A 280 0.09 20.05 -4.35
N LEU A 281 -0.90 20.83 -3.93
CA LEU A 281 -0.95 22.29 -4.16
C LEU A 281 -0.54 23.09 -2.92
N THR A 282 -0.97 22.68 -1.72
CA THR A 282 -0.71 23.43 -0.48
C THR A 282 0.78 23.50 -0.15
N GLY A 283 1.52 22.41 -0.34
CA GLY A 283 2.97 22.36 -0.15
C GLY A 283 3.72 23.38 -1.01
N PRO A 284 3.66 23.29 -2.35
CA PRO A 284 4.30 24.25 -3.24
C PRO A 284 3.88 25.70 -3.02
N LEU A 285 2.59 25.96 -2.74
CA LEU A 285 2.14 27.33 -2.47
C LEU A 285 2.74 27.89 -1.17
N PHE A 286 2.84 27.05 -0.12
CA PHE A 286 3.50 27.45 1.11
C PHE A 286 4.99 27.70 0.89
N THR A 287 5.70 26.82 0.17
CA THR A 287 7.11 27.03 -0.21
C THR A 287 7.29 28.31 -1.02
N ALA A 288 6.46 28.53 -2.04
CA ALA A 288 6.47 29.75 -2.84
C ALA A 288 6.20 31.00 -1.99
N PHE A 289 5.29 30.93 -1.02
CA PHE A 289 5.02 32.02 -0.10
C PHE A 289 6.25 32.34 0.77
N VAL A 290 6.88 31.33 1.37
CA VAL A 290 8.08 31.51 2.19
C VAL A 290 9.22 32.10 1.35
N VAL A 291 9.47 31.55 0.15
CA VAL A 291 10.46 32.08 -0.79
C VAL A 291 10.15 33.54 -1.16
N PHE A 292 8.89 33.87 -1.42
CA PHE A 292 8.48 35.23 -1.75
C PHE A 292 8.84 36.22 -0.64
N VAL A 293 8.52 35.86 0.61
CA VAL A 293 8.81 36.67 1.78
C VAL A 293 10.31 36.84 1.97
N VAL A 294 11.08 35.74 1.92
CA VAL A 294 12.54 35.79 2.08
C VAL A 294 13.19 36.62 0.97
N ALA A 295 12.84 36.39 -0.29
CA ALA A 295 13.33 37.17 -1.42
C ALA A 295 12.94 38.65 -1.30
N ALA A 296 11.73 38.94 -0.79
CA ALA A 296 11.25 40.32 -0.64
C ALA A 296 12.07 41.06 0.42
N LEU A 297 12.49 40.37 1.47
CA LEU A 297 13.36 40.90 2.50
C LEU A 297 14.80 41.10 2.00
N ILE A 298 15.36 40.11 1.30
CA ILE A 298 16.73 40.16 0.75
C ILE A 298 16.86 41.31 -0.26
N PHE A 299 15.96 41.38 -1.22
CA PHE A 299 16.01 42.37 -2.30
C PHE A 299 15.28 43.67 -1.98
N ARG A 300 14.56 43.74 -0.85
CA ARG A 300 13.69 44.86 -0.48
C ARG A 300 12.76 45.28 -1.63
N SER A 301 12.26 44.30 -2.39
CA SER A 301 11.53 44.52 -3.64
C SER A 301 10.51 43.41 -3.89
N LEU A 302 9.23 43.75 -3.73
CA LEU A 302 8.11 42.83 -4.01
C LEU A 302 8.07 42.38 -5.48
N LEU A 303 8.51 43.25 -6.40
CA LEU A 303 8.53 42.96 -7.82
C LEU A 303 9.61 41.92 -8.18
N VAL A 304 10.78 41.98 -7.53
CA VAL A 304 11.84 40.98 -7.74
C VAL A 304 11.37 39.61 -7.23
N SER A 305 10.78 39.57 -6.03
CA SER A 305 10.18 38.35 -5.50
C SER A 305 9.08 37.81 -6.40
N GLY A 306 8.21 38.67 -6.92
CA GLY A 306 7.15 38.27 -7.85
C GLY A 306 7.71 37.63 -9.12
N ILE A 307 8.80 38.16 -9.68
CA ILE A 307 9.48 37.57 -10.86
C ILE A 307 10.06 36.19 -10.52
N LEU A 308 10.73 36.05 -9.36
CA LEU A 308 11.29 34.78 -8.91
C LEU A 308 10.20 33.72 -8.69
N ILE A 309 9.09 34.09 -8.05
CA ILE A 309 7.96 33.16 -7.88
C ILE A 309 7.36 32.79 -9.23
N PHE A 310 7.23 33.74 -10.16
CA PHE A 310 6.71 33.44 -11.48
C PHE A 310 7.58 32.41 -12.22
N THR A 311 8.92 32.53 -12.16
CA THR A 311 9.81 31.52 -12.76
C THR A 311 9.68 30.15 -12.07
N LEU A 312 9.51 30.11 -10.74
CA LEU A 312 9.29 28.84 -10.02
C LEU A 312 7.97 28.17 -10.39
N LEU A 313 6.91 28.96 -10.58
CA LEU A 313 5.62 28.42 -11.00
C LEU A 313 5.71 27.76 -12.38
N ILE A 314 6.55 28.27 -13.28
CA ILE A 314 6.78 27.63 -14.58
C ILE A 314 7.39 26.24 -14.39
N THR A 315 8.44 26.12 -13.57
CA THR A 315 9.05 24.82 -13.25
C THR A 315 8.07 23.87 -12.57
N LEU A 316 7.29 24.36 -11.60
CA LEU A 316 6.23 23.62 -10.93
C LEU A 316 5.21 23.03 -11.93
N PHE A 317 4.65 23.86 -12.81
CA PHE A 317 3.65 23.40 -13.77
C PHE A 317 4.24 22.48 -14.83
N ALA A 318 5.51 22.67 -15.20
CA ALA A 318 6.21 21.74 -16.09
C ALA A 318 6.37 20.36 -15.46
N GLN A 319 6.79 20.28 -14.18
CA GLN A 319 6.90 19.01 -13.47
C GLN A 319 5.54 18.30 -13.34
N TYR A 320 4.45 19.03 -13.06
CA TYR A 320 3.12 18.44 -13.10
C TYR A 320 2.73 17.97 -14.50
N GLY A 321 3.13 18.70 -15.54
CA GLY A 321 2.97 18.31 -16.93
C GLY A 321 3.69 17.00 -17.25
N LEU A 322 4.95 16.86 -16.81
CA LEU A 322 5.73 15.63 -16.98
C LEU A 322 5.12 14.47 -16.18
N GLY A 323 4.65 14.73 -14.96
CA GLY A 323 3.92 13.74 -14.17
C GLY A 323 2.66 13.26 -14.89
N GLY A 324 1.86 14.19 -15.42
CA GLY A 324 0.69 13.88 -16.23
C GLY A 324 1.03 13.10 -17.50
N TYR A 325 2.13 13.43 -18.17
CA TYR A 325 2.62 12.69 -19.35
C TYR A 325 2.98 11.24 -19.00
N PHE A 326 3.73 11.02 -17.92
CA PHE A 326 4.11 9.67 -17.49
C PHE A 326 2.89 8.83 -17.10
N THR A 327 1.91 9.41 -16.40
CA THR A 327 0.69 8.70 -16.03
C THR A 327 -0.22 8.42 -17.24
N SER A 328 -0.43 9.41 -18.12
CA SER A 328 -1.41 9.29 -19.21
C SER A 328 -0.89 8.60 -20.47
N VAL A 329 0.41 8.71 -20.76
CA VAL A 329 1.00 8.21 -22.01
C VAL A 329 1.86 6.98 -21.79
N GLN A 330 2.62 6.94 -20.69
CA GLN A 330 3.52 5.82 -20.39
C GLN A 330 2.86 4.79 -19.45
N GLU A 331 1.59 4.98 -19.10
CA GLU A 331 0.82 4.15 -18.16
C GLU A 331 1.55 3.89 -16.84
N TRP A 332 2.41 4.84 -16.45
CA TRP A 332 3.24 4.70 -15.28
C TRP A 332 2.47 5.19 -14.05
N SER A 333 1.90 4.25 -13.32
CA SER A 333 1.05 4.47 -12.15
C SER A 333 1.73 4.31 -10.80
N GLY A 334 3.05 4.05 -10.81
CA GLY A 334 3.87 3.93 -9.60
C GLY A 334 3.78 5.19 -8.72
N ASN A 335 4.52 5.24 -7.61
CA ASN A 335 4.50 6.28 -6.57
C ASN A 335 4.93 7.70 -7.03
N LEU A 336 4.44 8.14 -8.18
CA LEU A 336 4.76 9.34 -8.93
C LEU A 336 4.33 10.58 -8.15
N ALA A 337 3.24 10.48 -7.40
CA ALA A 337 2.76 11.56 -6.55
C ALA A 337 3.79 11.89 -5.43
N PHE A 338 4.43 10.87 -4.85
CA PHE A 338 5.51 11.09 -3.87
C PHE A 338 6.75 11.71 -4.53
N HIS A 339 7.18 11.19 -5.69
CA HIS A 339 8.33 11.77 -6.40
C HIS A 339 8.09 13.23 -6.76
N LEU A 340 6.90 13.55 -7.27
CA LEU A 340 6.53 14.91 -7.60
C LEU A 340 6.71 15.84 -6.40
N LEU A 341 6.22 15.48 -5.21
CA LEU A 341 6.38 16.35 -4.03
C LEU A 341 7.85 16.52 -3.58
N VAL A 342 8.62 15.44 -3.53
CA VAL A 342 10.03 15.50 -3.07
C VAL A 342 10.88 16.27 -4.08
N THR A 343 10.77 15.91 -5.36
CA THR A 343 11.56 16.52 -6.43
C THR A 343 11.18 17.97 -6.65
N LEU A 344 9.91 18.33 -6.46
CA LEU A 344 9.45 19.71 -6.50
C LEU A 344 10.08 20.55 -5.40
N SER A 345 10.15 20.03 -4.18
CA SER A 345 10.77 20.75 -3.05
C SER A 345 12.25 21.03 -3.32
N ILE A 346 12.96 20.04 -3.90
CA ILE A 346 14.37 20.18 -4.31
C ILE A 346 14.50 21.18 -5.47
N ALA A 347 13.69 21.02 -6.52
CA ALA A 347 13.66 21.88 -7.69
C ALA A 347 13.40 23.33 -7.32
N MET A 348 12.39 23.60 -6.49
CA MET A 348 12.07 24.94 -6.03
C MET A 348 13.23 25.58 -5.27
N GLY A 349 13.97 24.82 -4.45
CA GLY A 349 15.17 25.35 -3.78
C GLY A 349 16.26 25.74 -4.78
N LEU A 350 16.60 24.83 -5.69
CA LEU A 350 17.69 25.03 -6.66
C LEU A 350 17.35 26.13 -7.68
N GLY A 351 16.12 26.19 -8.17
CA GLY A 351 15.66 27.18 -9.15
C GLY A 351 15.65 28.61 -8.60
N VAL A 352 15.27 28.78 -7.33
CA VAL A 352 15.35 30.10 -6.66
C VAL A 352 16.78 30.60 -6.61
N ASP A 353 17.73 29.73 -6.24
CA ASP A 353 19.13 30.11 -6.06
C ASP A 353 19.73 30.67 -7.35
N TYR A 354 19.46 30.04 -8.50
CA TYR A 354 19.91 30.55 -9.80
C TYR A 354 19.32 31.93 -10.11
N GLY A 355 18.04 32.12 -9.83
CA GLY A 355 17.39 33.42 -10.00
C GLY A 355 17.98 34.51 -9.09
N ILE A 356 18.24 34.18 -7.82
CA ILE A 356 18.85 35.09 -6.84
C ILE A 356 20.24 35.52 -7.29
N TYR A 357 21.10 34.57 -7.71
CA TYR A 357 22.44 34.88 -8.19
C TYR A 357 22.41 35.77 -9.44
N MET A 358 21.52 35.48 -10.38
CA MET A 358 21.35 36.29 -11.59
C MET A 358 20.89 37.71 -11.25
N PHE A 359 19.92 37.88 -10.35
CA PHE A 359 19.46 39.20 -9.90
C PHE A 359 20.56 40.00 -9.19
N SER A 360 21.29 39.37 -8.27
CA SER A 360 22.37 40.03 -7.53
C SER A 360 23.46 40.52 -8.49
N ARG A 361 23.91 39.64 -9.38
CA ARG A 361 24.97 40.00 -10.34
C ARG A 361 24.51 41.04 -11.34
N LEU A 362 23.27 40.95 -11.82
CA LEU A 362 22.74 41.93 -12.76
C LEU A 362 22.66 43.33 -12.13
N ARG A 363 22.30 43.43 -10.85
CA ARG A 363 22.35 44.71 -10.12
C ARG A 363 23.77 45.26 -10.00
N GLU A 364 24.73 44.42 -9.64
CA GLU A 364 26.15 44.82 -9.54
C GLU A 364 26.68 45.36 -10.87
N GLU A 365 26.39 44.67 -11.98
CA GLU A 365 26.85 45.09 -13.30
C GLU A 365 26.10 46.33 -13.81
N MET A 366 24.81 46.48 -13.49
CA MET A 366 24.06 47.72 -13.76
C MET A 366 24.65 48.92 -13.02
N ALA A 367 25.12 48.73 -11.78
CA ALA A 367 25.86 49.75 -11.04
C ALA A 367 27.20 50.08 -11.72
N ALA A 368 27.95 49.03 -12.11
CA ALA A 368 29.30 49.16 -12.65
C ALA A 368 29.34 49.73 -14.08
N THR A 369 28.26 49.63 -14.85
CA THR A 369 28.16 50.12 -16.24
C THR A 369 27.35 51.41 -16.36
N ALA A 370 27.08 52.10 -15.25
CA ALA A 370 26.26 53.31 -15.20
C ALA A 370 24.84 53.13 -15.79
N GLY A 371 24.27 51.93 -15.67
CA GLY A 371 22.92 51.59 -16.12
C GLY A 371 22.80 51.17 -17.59
N ASP A 372 23.90 50.89 -18.29
CA ASP A 372 23.83 50.27 -19.61
C ASP A 372 23.38 48.80 -19.48
N TRP A 373 22.11 48.57 -19.83
CA TRP A 373 21.48 47.25 -19.81
C TRP A 373 22.23 46.21 -20.65
N SER A 374 22.65 46.56 -21.86
CA SER A 374 23.26 45.61 -22.79
C SER A 374 24.65 45.21 -22.30
N ALA A 375 25.44 46.17 -21.83
CA ALA A 375 26.74 45.89 -21.23
C ALA A 375 26.62 45.08 -19.94
N SER A 376 25.65 45.42 -19.09
CA SER A 376 25.40 44.72 -17.83
C SER A 376 25.02 43.27 -18.04
N LEU A 377 23.99 43.02 -18.87
CA LEU A 377 23.50 41.69 -19.14
C LEU A 377 24.59 40.80 -19.74
N ARG A 378 25.40 41.34 -20.67
CA ARG A 378 26.51 40.60 -21.27
C ARG A 378 27.56 40.19 -20.23
N LYS A 379 27.91 41.09 -19.30
CA LYS A 379 28.85 40.76 -18.22
C LYS A 379 28.26 39.76 -17.23
N THR A 380 26.98 39.90 -16.86
CA THR A 380 26.28 38.97 -15.98
C THR A 380 26.24 37.56 -16.58
N LEU A 381 25.88 37.42 -17.86
CA LEU A 381 25.84 36.13 -18.54
C LEU A 381 27.24 35.51 -18.68
N ASN A 382 28.26 36.31 -19.01
CA ASN A 382 29.64 35.82 -19.14
C ASN A 382 30.26 35.37 -17.82
N THR A 383 29.78 35.87 -16.68
CA THR A 383 30.33 35.54 -15.35
C THR A 383 29.43 34.56 -14.62
N THR A 384 28.37 35.07 -13.97
CA THR A 384 27.42 34.25 -13.22
C THR A 384 26.64 33.29 -14.11
N GLY A 385 26.26 33.70 -15.33
CA GLY A 385 25.55 32.82 -16.25
C GLY A 385 26.38 31.58 -16.62
N SER A 386 27.67 31.77 -16.94
CA SER A 386 28.62 30.67 -17.15
C SER A 386 28.75 29.76 -15.93
N ALA A 387 28.84 30.34 -14.72
CA ALA A 387 28.92 29.57 -13.49
C ALA A 387 27.67 28.72 -13.26
N VAL A 388 26.47 29.28 -13.47
CA VAL A 388 25.18 28.57 -13.34
C VAL A 388 25.12 27.38 -14.31
N ILE A 389 25.53 27.56 -15.58
CA ILE A 389 25.57 26.45 -16.55
C ILE A 389 26.49 25.33 -16.06
N VAL A 390 27.70 25.66 -15.60
CA VAL A 390 28.65 24.66 -15.10
C VAL A 390 28.08 23.92 -13.90
N SER A 391 27.47 24.63 -12.94
CA SER A 391 26.83 24.01 -11.77
C SER A 391 25.75 23.01 -12.17
N VAL A 392 24.91 23.35 -13.15
CA VAL A 392 23.84 22.44 -13.59
C VAL A 392 24.36 21.27 -14.40
N VAL A 393 25.38 21.44 -15.24
CA VAL A 393 26.03 20.31 -15.93
C VAL A 393 26.61 19.32 -14.92
N VAL A 394 27.24 19.81 -13.85
CA VAL A 394 27.77 18.96 -12.78
C VAL A 394 26.65 18.25 -12.03
N LEU A 395 25.56 18.95 -11.69
CA LEU A 395 24.40 18.38 -11.01
C LEU A 395 23.72 17.32 -11.88
N LEU A 396 23.42 17.60 -13.16
CA LEU A 396 22.86 16.63 -14.09
C LEU A 396 23.78 15.40 -14.22
N GLY A 397 25.10 15.61 -14.29
CA GLY A 397 26.09 14.53 -14.29
C GLY A 397 26.00 13.64 -13.04
N SER A 398 25.72 14.21 -11.87
CA SER A 398 25.57 13.46 -10.62
C SER A 398 24.31 12.59 -10.56
N PHE A 399 23.28 12.92 -11.34
CA PHE A 399 22.03 12.14 -11.42
C PHE A 399 22.05 11.04 -12.48
N ILE A 400 23.05 11.00 -13.39
CA ILE A 400 23.16 9.96 -14.43
C ILE A 400 23.10 8.52 -13.85
N PRO A 401 23.79 8.18 -12.74
CA PRO A 401 23.70 6.84 -12.17
C PRO A 401 22.29 6.47 -11.71
N LEU A 402 21.49 7.45 -11.27
CA LEU A 402 20.10 7.23 -10.86
C LEU A 402 19.18 7.02 -12.07
N VAL A 403 19.50 7.60 -13.23
CA VAL A 403 18.79 7.30 -14.49
C VAL A 403 19.07 5.87 -14.98
N ALA A 404 20.21 5.29 -14.60
CA ALA A 404 20.59 3.92 -14.99
C ALA A 404 20.09 2.82 -14.03
N THR A 405 19.26 3.17 -13.03
CA THR A 405 18.75 2.20 -12.05
C THR A 405 17.49 1.49 -12.56
N ASP A 406 17.34 0.22 -12.19
CA ASP A 406 16.10 -0.54 -12.41
C ASP A 406 15.02 -0.21 -11.36
N LEU A 407 15.39 0.55 -10.32
CA LEU A 407 14.47 0.93 -9.26
C LEU A 407 13.62 2.13 -9.71
N ALA A 408 12.39 1.85 -10.15
CA ALA A 408 11.46 2.83 -10.72
C ALA A 408 11.33 4.13 -9.89
N ASN A 409 11.34 4.02 -8.55
CA ASN A 409 11.25 5.18 -7.68
C ASN A 409 12.46 6.12 -7.78
N THR A 410 13.66 5.53 -7.77
CA THR A 410 14.92 6.27 -7.89
C THR A 410 15.09 6.85 -9.30
N TRP A 411 14.65 6.10 -10.32
CA TRP A 411 14.63 6.57 -11.70
C TRP A 411 13.75 7.81 -11.86
N GLY A 412 12.52 7.78 -11.32
CA GLY A 412 11.58 8.90 -11.36
C GLY A 412 12.15 10.16 -10.71
N LEU A 413 12.78 10.01 -9.54
CA LEU A 413 13.45 11.12 -8.86
C LEU A 413 14.46 11.83 -9.78
N ALA A 414 15.29 11.07 -10.48
CA ALA A 414 16.30 11.61 -11.37
C ALA A 414 15.69 12.33 -12.58
N MET A 415 14.62 11.78 -13.16
CA MET A 415 13.93 12.38 -14.31
C MET A 415 13.30 13.73 -13.95
N PHE A 416 12.57 13.82 -12.83
CA PHE A 416 11.92 15.07 -12.42
C PHE A 416 12.91 16.15 -11.97
N ILE A 417 13.99 15.77 -11.26
CA ILE A 417 15.04 16.74 -10.89
C ILE A 417 15.78 17.21 -12.14
N GLY A 418 16.11 16.29 -13.06
CA GLY A 418 16.80 16.62 -14.29
C GLY A 418 16.00 17.58 -15.17
N GLU A 419 14.71 17.32 -15.35
CA GLU A 419 13.80 18.25 -16.04
C GLU A 419 13.77 19.62 -15.36
N ALA A 420 13.54 19.66 -14.05
CA ALA A 420 13.44 20.90 -13.31
C ALA A 420 14.70 21.76 -13.44
N LEU A 421 15.88 21.15 -13.30
CA LEU A 421 17.16 21.85 -13.45
C LEU A 421 17.34 22.48 -14.83
N VAL A 422 16.92 21.79 -15.89
CA VAL A 422 16.99 22.33 -17.26
C VAL A 422 16.08 23.55 -17.41
N ILE A 423 14.86 23.46 -16.87
CA ILE A 423 13.88 24.55 -16.92
C ILE A 423 14.33 25.72 -16.06
N ASP A 424 14.87 25.48 -14.87
CA ASP A 424 15.37 26.50 -13.96
C ASP A 424 16.54 27.29 -14.56
N VAL A 425 17.49 26.61 -15.21
CA VAL A 425 18.58 27.30 -15.93
C VAL A 425 18.05 28.10 -17.10
N PHE A 426 17.15 27.52 -17.89
CA PHE A 426 16.56 28.21 -19.02
C PHE A 426 15.81 29.48 -18.57
N THR A 427 15.00 29.37 -17.53
CA THR A 427 14.24 30.50 -16.98
C THR A 427 15.17 31.54 -16.33
N ALA A 428 16.22 31.14 -15.61
CA ALA A 428 17.16 32.07 -14.99
C ALA A 428 18.04 32.82 -16.00
N LEU A 429 18.46 32.18 -17.09
CA LEU A 429 19.36 32.78 -18.08
C LEU A 429 18.66 33.54 -19.20
N MET A 430 17.43 33.14 -19.57
CA MET A 430 16.69 33.76 -20.67
C MET A 430 15.48 34.55 -20.19
N LEU A 431 14.56 33.89 -19.49
CA LEU A 431 13.28 34.50 -19.13
C LEU A 431 13.45 35.61 -18.09
N LEU A 432 14.27 35.38 -17.06
CA LEU A 432 14.49 36.34 -15.98
C LEU A 432 15.05 37.68 -16.51
N PRO A 433 16.12 37.72 -17.33
CA PRO A 433 16.57 38.97 -17.93
C PRO A 433 15.49 39.71 -18.72
N VAL A 434 14.65 38.98 -19.47
CA VAL A 434 13.54 39.56 -20.23
C VAL A 434 12.51 40.21 -19.29
N LEU A 435 12.12 39.52 -18.22
CA LEU A 435 11.18 40.04 -17.23
C LEU A 435 11.76 41.25 -16.49
N VAL A 436 13.05 41.23 -16.16
CA VAL A 436 13.73 42.37 -15.52
C VAL A 436 13.77 43.59 -16.45
N TYR A 437 14.07 43.39 -17.73
CA TYR A 437 14.06 44.47 -18.72
C TYR A 437 12.66 45.09 -18.90
N LEU A 438 11.62 44.25 -18.90
CA LEU A 438 10.25 44.66 -19.13
C LEU A 438 9.66 45.40 -17.92
N PHE A 439 9.81 44.84 -16.72
CA PHE A 439 9.21 45.42 -15.50
C PHE A 439 10.10 46.45 -14.81
N LYS A 440 11.39 46.54 -15.19
CA LYS A 440 12.37 47.50 -14.69
C LYS A 440 12.34 47.68 -13.16
N PRO A 441 12.57 46.60 -12.38
CA PRO A 441 12.52 46.67 -10.93
C PRO A 441 13.51 47.70 -10.38
N LYS A 442 13.04 48.54 -9.45
CA LYS A 442 13.85 49.58 -8.80
C LYS A 442 15.14 49.03 -8.17
N TYR A 443 15.12 47.79 -7.71
CA TYR A 443 16.31 47.13 -7.18
C TYR A 443 17.48 47.08 -8.18
N VAL A 444 17.18 46.84 -9.47
CA VAL A 444 18.18 46.72 -10.55
C VAL A 444 18.42 48.07 -11.25
N PHE A 445 17.35 48.81 -11.56
CA PHE A 445 17.44 50.06 -12.34
C PHE A 445 17.58 51.32 -11.48
N GLY A 446 17.32 51.24 -10.18
CA GLY A 446 17.38 52.39 -9.25
C GLY A 446 18.79 52.72 -8.76
N VAL A 447 19.82 52.07 -9.29
CA VAL A 447 21.23 52.33 -8.89
C VAL A 447 21.76 53.65 -9.47
N ASN A 448 21.07 54.23 -10.46
CA ASN A 448 21.35 55.57 -10.97
C ASN A 448 20.60 56.63 -10.16
N GLY A 449 21.15 56.97 -9.00
CA GLY A 449 20.74 58.11 -8.18
C GLY A 449 21.73 58.28 -7.04
N GLY A 450 22.67 59.22 -7.20
CA GLY A 450 23.52 59.70 -6.11
C GLY A 450 22.73 60.44 -5.04
#